data_AF-A0AAU4F8N6-F1
#
_entry.id   AF-A0AAU4F8N6-F1
#
_cell.length_a   1.000
_cell.length_b   1.000
_cell.length_c   1.000
_cell.angle_alpha   90.00
_cell.angle_beta   90.00
_cell.angle_gamma   90.00
#
_symmetry.space_group_name_H-M   'P 1'
#
loop_
_entity.id
_entity.type
_entity.pdbx_description
1 polymer ?
#
loop_
_entity_poly.entity_id
_entity_poly.type
_entity_poly.pdbx_seq_one_letter_code
_entity_poly.pdbx_strand_id
1 'polypeptide(L)' 'MPEIQAIITAANDAYRAFVASEPDPEIKVAVGNAVRFLAADLTSAAGLVATTREG' A
#
# COMPACT_ATOMS: atom_id res chain seq x y z
N MET A 1 13.54 -3.45 1.71
CA MET A 1 13.04 -4.54 2.58
C MET A 1 12.02 -5.36 1.81
N PRO A 2 12.31 -6.63 1.49
CA PRO A 2 11.44 -7.46 0.67
C PRO A 2 10.03 -7.65 1.28
N GLU A 3 9.92 -7.65 2.62
CA GLU A 3 8.66 -7.82 3.34
C GLU A 3 7.73 -6.62 3.17
N ILE A 4 8.25 -5.38 3.27
CA ILE A 4 7.48 -4.16 3.02
C ILE A 4 6.95 -4.13 1.60
N GLN A 5 7.81 -4.49 0.63
CA GLN A 5 7.40 -4.52 -0.77
C GLN A 5 6.34 -5.59 -1.02
N ALA A 6 6.42 -6.75 -0.35
CA ALA A 6 5.40 -7.79 -0.42
C ALA A 6 4.04 -7.31 0.14
N ILE A 7 4.03 -6.58 1.24
CA ILE A 7 2.79 -6.00 1.81
C ILE A 7 2.17 -4.98 0.85
N ILE A 8 2.98 -4.09 0.27
CA ILE A 8 2.50 -3.09 -0.70
C ILE A 8 1.90 -3.78 -1.93
N THR A 9 2.55 -4.81 -2.46
CA THR A 9 2.04 -5.58 -3.59
C THR A 9 0.70 -6.25 -3.23
N ALA A 10 0.64 -6.96 -2.10
CA ALA A 10 -0.57 -7.65 -1.66
C ALA A 10 -1.76 -6.69 -1.48
N ALA A 11 -1.54 -5.50 -0.89
CA ALA A 11 -2.58 -4.50 -0.73
C ALA A 11 -3.10 -3.96 -2.07
N ASN A 12 -2.21 -3.73 -3.04
CA ASN A 12 -2.61 -3.28 -4.38
C ASN A 12 -3.37 -4.37 -5.14
N ASP A 13 -2.96 -5.63 -5.03
CA ASP A 13 -3.65 -6.73 -5.70
C ASP A 13 -5.03 -6.99 -5.10
N ALA A 14 -5.16 -6.93 -3.77
CA ALA A 14 -6.46 -6.96 -3.11
C ALA A 14 -7.36 -5.80 -3.56
N TYR A 15 -6.81 -4.59 -3.69
CA TYR A 15 -7.56 -3.45 -4.22
C TYR A 15 -8.02 -3.65 -5.66
N ARG A 16 -7.18 -4.23 -6.54
CA ARG A 16 -7.59 -4.55 -7.91
C ARG A 16 -8.75 -5.55 -7.94
N ALA A 17 -8.67 -6.60 -7.14
CA ALA A 17 -9.74 -7.58 -7.01
C ALA A 17 -11.04 -6.95 -6.49
N PHE A 18 -10.93 -6.07 -5.49
CA PHE A 18 -12.04 -5.29 -4.97
C PHE A 18 -12.64 -4.35 -6.02
N VAL A 19 -11.84 -3.64 -6.82
CA VAL A 19 -12.37 -2.77 -7.89
C VAL A 19 -13.07 -3.60 -8.97
N ALA A 20 -12.57 -4.81 -9.27
CA ALA A 20 -13.17 -5.71 -10.25
C ALA A 20 -14.53 -6.26 -9.81
N SER A 21 -14.85 -6.22 -8.50
CA SER A 21 -16.19 -6.58 -8.01
C SER A 21 -17.20 -5.42 -8.09
N GLU A 22 -16.88 -4.36 -8.84
CA GLU A 22 -17.73 -3.18 -9.09
C GLU A 22 -18.35 -2.59 -7.80
N PRO A 23 -17.52 -2.20 -6.82
CA PRO A 23 -18.00 -1.65 -5.57
C PRO A 23 -18.60 -0.26 -5.79
N ASP A 24 -19.42 0.17 -4.82
CA ASP A 24 -19.95 1.53 -4.80
C ASP A 24 -18.82 2.57 -4.97
N PRO A 25 -19.02 3.63 -5.79
CA PRO A 25 -17.99 4.62 -6.07
C PRO A 25 -17.40 5.29 -4.83
N GLU A 26 -18.19 5.56 -3.80
CA GLU A 26 -17.71 6.18 -2.56
C GLU A 26 -16.80 5.21 -1.79
N ILE A 27 -17.24 3.95 -1.67
CA ILE A 27 -16.44 2.88 -1.04
C ILE A 27 -15.15 2.66 -1.83
N LYS A 28 -15.22 2.68 -3.16
CA LYS A 28 -14.05 2.58 -4.04
C LYS A 28 -13.01 3.65 -3.73
N VAL A 29 -13.45 4.91 -3.60
CA VAL A 29 -12.56 6.04 -3.29
C VAL A 29 -11.97 5.90 -1.89
N ALA A 30 -12.79 5.58 -0.88
CA ALA A 30 -12.33 5.42 0.49
C ALA A 30 -11.26 4.32 0.62
N VAL A 31 -11.52 3.13 0.05
CA VAL A 31 -10.56 2.01 0.06
C VAL A 31 -9.31 2.35 -0.75
N GLY A 32 -9.46 3.01 -1.90
CA GLY A 32 -8.33 3.44 -2.73
C GLY A 32 -7.42 4.43 -2.00
N ASN A 33 -7.98 5.36 -1.24
CA ASN A 33 -7.20 6.29 -0.42
C ASN A 33 -6.45 5.54 0.70
N ALA A 34 -7.11 4.62 1.40
CA ALA A 34 -6.48 3.82 2.45
C ALA A 34 -5.27 3.02 1.93
N VAL A 35 -5.41 2.36 0.77
CA VAL A 35 -4.32 1.58 0.14
C VAL A 35 -3.15 2.48 -0.26
N ARG A 36 -3.43 3.69 -0.77
CA ARG A 36 -2.40 4.68 -1.10
C ARG A 36 -1.66 5.18 0.14
N PHE A 37 -2.38 5.48 1.22
CA PHE A 37 -1.77 5.90 2.48
C PHE A 37 -0.88 4.80 3.05
N LEU A 38 -1.35 3.55 3.09
CA LEU A 38 -0.56 2.41 3.53
C LEU A 38 0.72 2.25 2.71
N ALA A 39 0.63 2.33 1.38
CA ALA A 39 1.80 2.18 0.52
C ALA A 39 2.83 3.30 0.73
N ALA A 40 2.37 4.55 0.92
CA ALA A 40 3.25 5.69 1.17
C ALA A 40 3.95 5.60 2.54
N ASP A 41 3.23 5.19 3.58
CA ASP A 41 3.75 5.05 4.93
C ASP A 41 4.83 3.96 4.99
N LEU A 42 4.53 2.77 4.44
CA LEU A 42 5.48 1.66 4.39
C LEU A 42 6.72 1.99 3.55
N THR A 43 6.55 2.71 2.43
CA THR A 43 7.69 3.17 1.61
C THR A 43 8.58 4.12 2.42
N SER A 44 7.98 5.03 3.19
CA SER A 44 8.72 5.97 4.04
C SER A 44 9.46 5.24 5.17
N ALA A 45 8.81 4.29 5.83
CA ALA A 45 9.43 3.44 6.84
C ALA A 45 10.61 2.64 6.28
N ALA A 46 10.48 2.07 5.09
CA ALA A 46 11.59 1.39 4.42
C ALA A 46 12.78 2.33 4.14
N GLY A 47 12.50 3.59 3.75
CA GLY A 47 13.51 4.63 3.55
C GLY A 47 14.25 4.96 4.85
N LEU A 48 13.53 5.17 5.95
CA LEU A 48 14.14 5.46 7.27
C LEU A 48 15.03 4.31 7.77
N VAL A 49 14.58 3.07 7.61
CA VAL A 49 15.38 1.88 7.97
C VAL A 49 16.63 1.76 7.10
N ALA A 50 16.54 2.07 5.81
CA ALA A 50 17.72 2.08 4.94
C ALA A 50 18.74 3.14 5.40
N THR A 51 18.29 4.37 5.69
CA THR A 51 19.18 5.46 6.13
C THR A 51 19.84 5.20 7.48
N THR A 52 19.20 4.45 8.38
CA THR A 52 19.78 4.07 9.69
C THR A 52 20.74 2.89 9.60
N ARG A 53 20.70 2.09 8.52
CA ARG A 53 21.61 0.96 8.31
C ARG A 53 22.93 1.37 7.65
N GLU A 54 22.95 2.52 6.98
CA GLU A 54 24.13 3.08 6.30
C GLU A 54 24.92 4.07 7.18
N GLY A 55 24.40 4.41 8.37
CA GLY A 55 25.00 5.34 9.33
C GLY A 55 25.77 4.69 10.47
#